data_AF-A0A5C0AW17-F1
#
_entry.id   AF-A0A5C0AW17-F1
#
_cell.length_a   1.000
_cell.length_b   1.000
_cell.length_c   1.000
_cell.angle_alpha   90.00
_cell.angle_beta   90.00
_cell.angle_gamma   90.00
#
_symmetry.space_group_name_H-M   'P 1'
#
loop_
_entity.id
_entity.type
_entity.pdbx_description
1 polymer ?
#
loop_
_entity_poly.entity_id
_entity_poly.type
_entity_poly.pdbx_seq_one_letter_code
_entity_poly.pdbx_strand_id
1 'polypeptide(L)'
;MREMVGLKLKSVVLVNIKNFGPSGCIFNFNQDVGVHTVSGVNGSGKTAIFKAIQLFQKIFFFSQMGSDDYADNVEKSIKFAADQILSGDVGEIDLAFVCGQDLFQIVLSFRNYEGDFFYTLLMMLFLDRLRLCGRSGIFQIRSLLLFFWTRERLFPILV
;
A
#
# COMPACT_ATOMS: atom_id res chain seq x y z
N MET A 1 -12.28 -5.84 -28.72
CA MET A 1 -11.02 -5.30 -28.17
C MET A 1 -11.06 -5.56 -26.67
N ARG A 2 -10.22 -6.45 -26.13
CA ARG A 2 -10.11 -6.64 -24.67
C ARG A 2 -9.26 -5.48 -24.17
N GLU A 3 -9.83 -4.56 -23.39
CA GLU A 3 -9.02 -3.61 -22.64
C GLU A 3 -8.02 -4.40 -21.79
N MET A 4 -6.73 -4.14 -21.95
CA MET A 4 -5.74 -4.65 -21.01
C MET A 4 -6.11 -4.10 -19.64
N VAL A 5 -6.46 -5.00 -18.73
CA VAL A 5 -6.66 -4.68 -17.32
C VAL A 5 -5.28 -4.39 -16.73
N GLY A 6 -4.84 -3.14 -16.90
CA GLY A 6 -3.56 -2.66 -16.37
C GLY A 6 -3.71 -2.19 -14.93
N LEU A 7 -2.75 -2.55 -14.08
CA LEU A 7 -2.59 -1.99 -12.75
C LEU A 7 -2.19 -0.50 -12.89
N LYS A 8 -2.94 0.40 -12.27
CA LYS A 8 -2.66 1.84 -12.26
C LYS A 8 -2.56 2.36 -10.84
N LEU A 9 -1.39 2.82 -10.45
CA LEU A 9 -1.19 3.50 -9.17
C LEU A 9 -2.01 4.80 -9.16
N LYS A 10 -2.72 5.05 -8.06
CA LYS A 10 -3.59 6.22 -7.86
C LYS A 10 -3.02 7.19 -6.85
N SER A 11 -2.51 6.69 -5.73
CA SER A 11 -1.83 7.52 -4.76
C SER A 11 -0.84 6.75 -3.91
N VAL A 12 0.15 7.49 -3.39
CA VAL A 12 1.03 7.06 -2.30
C VAL A 12 0.92 8.09 -1.19
N VAL A 13 0.63 7.66 0.03
CA VAL A 13 0.75 8.49 1.23
C VAL A 13 1.89 7.96 2.10
N LEU A 14 2.76 8.86 2.55
CA LEU A 14 3.89 8.53 3.41
C LEU A 14 3.76 9.29 4.71
N VAL A 15 3.71 8.59 5.84
CA VAL A 15 3.58 9.17 7.19
C VAL A 15 4.77 8.76 8.05
N ASN A 16 5.42 9.73 8.70
CA ASN A 16 6.62 9.51 9.53
C ASN A 16 7.77 8.80 8.79
N ILE A 17 7.97 9.13 7.51
CA ILE A 17 9.02 8.58 6.65
C ILE A 17 9.96 9.70 6.23
N LYS A 18 11.24 9.61 6.58
CA LYS A 18 12.25 10.65 6.33
C LYS A 18 11.74 12.06 6.66
N ASN A 19 11.61 12.89 5.64
CA ASN A 19 11.27 14.29 5.78
C ASN A 19 9.74 14.50 5.81
N PHE A 20 8.95 13.43 5.72
CA PHE A 20 7.51 13.45 5.82
C PHE A 20 7.12 13.18 7.27
N GLY A 21 6.65 14.22 7.96
CA GLY A 21 6.26 14.16 9.36
C GLY A 21 4.93 13.41 9.60
N PRO A 22 4.34 13.60 10.79
CA PRO A 22 3.13 12.87 11.22
C PRO A 22 1.88 13.25 10.44
N SER A 23 1.83 14.45 9.84
CA SER A 23 0.73 14.85 8.95
C SER A 23 0.77 14.13 7.59
N GLY A 24 1.86 13.44 7.30
CA GLY A 24 2.09 12.72 6.06
C GLY A 24 2.29 13.61 4.83
N CYS A 25 2.58 12.96 3.70
CA CYS A 25 2.66 13.59 2.39
C CYS A 25 1.95 12.71 1.36
N ILE A 26 1.07 13.31 0.55
CA ILE A 26 0.26 12.61 -0.45
C ILE A 26 0.82 12.89 -1.84
N PHE A 27 1.12 11.83 -2.58
CA PHE A 27 1.47 11.84 -4.00
C PHE A 27 0.29 11.28 -4.78
N ASN A 28 -0.32 12.11 -5.64
CA ASN A 28 -1.53 11.77 -6.38
C ASN A 28 -1.22 11.59 -7.86
N PHE A 29 -1.72 10.49 -8.43
CA PHE A 29 -1.54 10.06 -9.82
C PHE A 29 -2.91 9.83 -10.51
N ASN A 30 -3.99 10.43 -10.00
CA ASN A 30 -5.35 10.18 -10.49
C ASN A 30 -5.62 10.74 -11.89
N GLN A 31 -4.99 11.85 -12.25
CA GLN A 31 -5.28 12.61 -13.48
C GLN A 31 -4.42 12.19 -14.68
N ASP A 32 -3.67 11.11 -14.50
CA ASP A 32 -2.38 10.96 -15.14
C ASP A 32 -2.40 9.79 -16.14
N VAL A 33 -2.21 10.13 -17.42
CA VAL A 33 -2.11 9.17 -18.53
C VAL A 33 -0.73 9.31 -19.17
N GLY A 34 0.26 8.60 -18.65
CA GLY A 34 1.59 8.57 -19.28
C GLY A 34 2.76 8.29 -18.35
N VAL A 35 3.90 8.87 -18.69
CA VAL A 35 5.14 8.81 -17.91
C VAL A 35 5.19 10.02 -16.97
N HIS A 36 5.41 9.76 -15.68
CA HIS A 36 5.45 10.79 -14.64
C HIS A 36 6.86 11.01 -14.15
N THR A 37 7.19 12.28 -13.88
CA THR A 37 8.49 12.68 -13.35
C THR A 37 8.31 13.26 -11.97
N VAL A 38 9.01 12.72 -10.98
CA VAL A 38 9.09 13.31 -9.64
C VAL A 38 10.31 14.22 -9.59
N SER A 39 10.09 15.54 -9.54
CA SER A 39 11.14 16.56 -9.51
C SER A 39 11.11 17.37 -8.20
N GLY A 40 12.21 18.08 -7.91
CA GLY A 40 12.36 18.87 -6.68
C GLY A 40 13.82 19.04 -6.28
N VAL A 41 14.09 19.91 -5.31
CA VAL A 41 15.45 20.19 -4.80
C VAL A 41 16.07 18.98 -4.10
N ASN A 42 17.40 18.95 -3.97
CA ASN A 42 18.08 17.90 -3.20
C ASN A 42 17.58 17.89 -1.75
N GLY A 43 17.40 16.68 -1.19
CA GLY A 43 16.79 16.52 0.14
C GLY A 43 15.27 16.64 0.20
N SER A 44 14.57 16.91 -0.91
CA SER A 44 13.09 17.05 -0.90
C SER A 44 12.31 15.75 -0.70
N GLY A 45 12.98 14.61 -0.46
CA GLY A 45 12.32 13.32 -0.21
C GLY A 45 12.01 12.48 -1.46
N LYS A 46 12.43 12.88 -2.66
CA LYS A 46 12.20 12.09 -3.90
C LYS A 46 12.63 10.63 -3.78
N THR A 47 13.86 10.40 -3.33
CA THR A 47 14.40 9.05 -3.11
C THR A 47 13.63 8.29 -2.04
N ALA A 48 13.10 8.98 -1.02
CA ALA A 48 12.32 8.35 0.03
C ALA A 48 11.01 7.76 -0.50
N ILE A 49 10.36 8.41 -1.49
CA ILE A 49 9.16 7.89 -2.15
C ILE A 49 9.44 6.55 -2.82
N PHE A 50 10.48 6.48 -3.65
CA PHE A 50 10.83 5.25 -4.36
C PHE A 50 11.26 4.14 -3.38
N LYS A 51 12.05 4.48 -2.34
CA LYS A 51 12.43 3.50 -1.31
C LYS A 51 11.23 2.98 -0.52
N ALA A 52 10.26 3.83 -0.22
CA ALA A 52 9.02 3.43 0.45
C ALA A 52 8.22 2.46 -0.43
N ILE A 53 8.01 2.79 -1.71
CA ILE A 53 7.32 1.89 -2.64
C ILE A 53 8.06 0.55 -2.78
N GLN A 54 9.40 0.56 -2.85
CA GLN A 54 10.21 -0.65 -2.89
C GLN A 54 10.08 -1.49 -1.61
N LEU A 55 10.11 -0.87 -0.44
CA LEU A 55 9.90 -1.55 0.84
C LEU A 55 8.51 -2.19 0.89
N PHE A 56 7.49 -1.43 0.48
CA PHE A 56 6.13 -1.93 0.38
C PHE A 56 6.06 -3.17 -0.50
N GLN A 57 6.61 -3.12 -1.71
CA GLN A 57 6.59 -4.25 -2.64
C GLN A 57 7.29 -5.47 -2.04
N LYS A 58 8.45 -5.29 -1.40
CA LYS A 58 9.17 -6.38 -0.72
C LYS A 58 8.31 -7.05 0.35
N ILE A 59 7.73 -6.26 1.26
CA ILE A 59 6.90 -6.79 2.35
C ILE A 59 5.64 -7.45 1.80
N PHE A 60 4.98 -6.82 0.83
CA PHE A 60 3.77 -7.35 0.20
C PHE A 60 4.06 -8.71 -0.44
N PHE A 61 5.05 -8.82 -1.33
CA PHE A 61 5.35 -10.10 -1.98
C PHE A 61 5.87 -11.15 -1.00
N PHE A 62 6.70 -10.76 -0.04
CA PHE A 62 7.15 -11.68 1.01
C PHE A 62 5.97 -12.26 1.80
N SER A 63 4.99 -11.43 2.16
CA SER A 63 3.78 -11.92 2.84
C SER A 63 2.97 -12.90 1.99
N GLN A 64 2.96 -12.75 0.66
CA GLN A 64 2.25 -13.67 -0.24
C GLN A 64 2.98 -15.00 -0.47
N MET A 65 4.31 -15.04 -0.30
CA MET A 65 5.12 -16.18 -0.74
C MET A 65 5.06 -17.41 0.18
N GLY A 66 4.47 -17.32 1.37
CA GLY A 66 4.42 -18.44 2.32
C GLY A 66 5.80 -18.77 2.94
N SER A 67 5.80 -19.54 4.03
CA SER A 67 6.99 -19.80 4.85
C SER A 67 7.87 -20.91 4.26
N ASP A 68 8.82 -20.54 3.40
CA ASP A 68 9.90 -21.42 2.94
C ASP A 68 11.28 -20.91 3.41
N ASP A 69 12.29 -21.80 3.38
CA ASP A 69 13.68 -21.72 3.89
C ASP A 69 14.50 -20.44 3.57
N TYR A 70 13.96 -19.50 2.78
CA TYR A 70 14.59 -18.23 2.40
C TYR A 70 14.14 -17.02 3.26
N ALA A 71 13.29 -17.24 4.26
CA ALA A 71 12.70 -16.18 5.08
C ALA A 71 13.73 -15.24 5.73
N ASP A 72 14.79 -15.79 6.33
CA ASP A 72 15.76 -15.00 7.12
C ASP A 72 16.50 -13.93 6.31
N ASN A 73 16.89 -14.24 5.07
CA ASN A 73 17.62 -13.30 4.22
C ASN A 73 16.72 -12.17 3.73
N VAL A 74 15.44 -12.48 3.44
CA VAL A 74 14.46 -11.50 3.00
C VAL A 74 14.05 -10.60 4.17
N GLU A 75 13.81 -11.16 5.35
CA GLU A 75 13.49 -10.40 6.56
C GLU A 75 14.61 -9.42 6.93
N LYS A 76 15.88 -9.84 6.86
CA LYS A 76 17.03 -8.93 7.03
C LYS A 76 17.05 -7.81 5.99
N SER A 77 16.76 -8.12 4.73
CA SER A 77 16.68 -7.12 3.65
C SER A 77 15.54 -6.12 3.86
N ILE A 78 14.39 -6.59 4.35
CA ILE A 78 13.23 -5.77 4.70
C ILE A 78 13.59 -4.83 5.85
N LYS A 79 14.15 -5.36 6.94
CA LYS A 79 14.57 -4.57 8.11
C LYS A 79 15.56 -3.48 7.70
N PHE A 80 16.60 -3.84 6.95
CA PHE A 80 17.58 -2.87 6.45
C PHE A 80 16.92 -1.77 5.59
N ALA A 81 15.98 -2.13 4.72
CA ALA A 81 15.26 -1.15 3.90
C ALA A 81 14.36 -0.23 4.75
N ALA A 82 13.73 -0.75 5.81
CA ALA A 82 12.92 0.03 6.74
C ALA A 82 13.77 1.02 7.54
N ASP A 83 14.91 0.59 8.09
CA ASP A 83 15.86 1.45 8.82
C ASP A 83 16.36 2.60 7.93
N GLN A 84 16.49 2.35 6.63
CA GLN A 84 16.89 3.39 5.68
C GLN A 84 15.84 4.46 5.42
N ILE A 85 14.56 4.27 5.77
CA ILE A 85 13.48 5.23 5.46
C ILE A 85 12.74 5.76 6.69
N LEU A 86 12.78 5.04 7.82
CA LEU A 86 12.21 5.51 9.08
C LEU A 86 12.92 6.78 9.58
N SER A 87 12.13 7.64 10.23
CA SER A 87 12.61 8.81 10.98
C SER A 87 12.40 8.67 12.48
N GLY A 88 11.70 7.63 12.91
CA GLY A 88 11.39 7.32 14.29
C GLY A 88 10.88 5.90 14.40
N ASP A 89 10.11 5.63 15.45
CA ASP A 89 9.72 4.26 15.82
C ASP A 89 8.52 3.75 15.02
N VAL A 90 7.76 4.61 14.35
CA VAL A 90 6.55 4.21 13.60
C VAL A 90 6.55 4.91 12.24
N GLY A 91 6.16 4.17 11.21
CA GLY A 91 5.95 4.69 9.86
C GLY A 91 4.77 4.03 9.17
N GLU A 92 4.20 4.72 8.18
CA GLU A 92 3.10 4.19 7.38
C GLU A 92 3.28 4.53 5.90
N ILE A 93 2.95 3.55 5.06
CA ILE A 93 2.86 3.68 3.60
C ILE A 93 1.47 3.23 3.19
N ASP A 94 0.69 4.14 2.63
CA ASP A 94 -0.63 3.86 2.07
C ASP A 94 -0.57 3.95 0.55
N LEU A 95 -0.89 2.85 -0.13
CA LEU A 95 -0.92 2.77 -1.58
C LEU A 95 -2.33 2.47 -2.06
N ALA A 96 -2.86 3.37 -2.89
CA ALA A 96 -4.08 3.13 -3.64
C ALA A 96 -3.76 2.85 -5.11
N PHE A 97 -4.39 1.83 -5.68
CA PHE A 97 -4.26 1.49 -7.10
C PHE A 97 -5.56 0.91 -7.65
N VAL A 98 -5.76 1.06 -8.95
CA VAL A 98 -6.86 0.44 -9.67
C VAL A 98 -6.35 -0.78 -10.43
N CYS A 99 -7.07 -1.88 -10.33
CA CYS A 99 -6.89 -3.05 -11.18
C CYS A 99 -8.25 -3.35 -11.83
N GLY A 100 -8.36 -3.09 -13.13
CA GLY A 100 -9.62 -3.25 -13.85
C GLY A 100 -10.63 -2.17 -13.45
N GLN A 101 -11.75 -2.58 -12.85
CA GLN A 101 -12.77 -1.67 -12.35
C GLN A 101 -12.69 -1.46 -10.84
N ASP A 102 -11.81 -2.21 -10.16
CA ASP A 102 -11.75 -2.25 -8.72
C ASP A 102 -10.64 -1.35 -8.18
N LEU A 103 -10.97 -0.61 -7.13
CA LEU A 103 -10.02 0.21 -6.39
C LEU A 103 -9.55 -0.57 -5.16
N PHE A 104 -8.24 -0.72 -5.06
CA PHE A 104 -7.56 -1.34 -3.93
C PHE A 104 -6.80 -0.26 -3.18
N GLN A 105 -6.80 -0.38 -1.86
CA GLN A 105 -5.96 0.41 -0.98
C GLN A 105 -5.26 -0.53 -0.01
N ILE A 106 -3.94 -0.40 0.11
CA ILE A 106 -3.15 -1.21 1.03
C ILE A 106 -2.36 -0.27 1.91
N VAL A 107 -2.61 -0.38 3.21
CA VAL A 107 -1.88 0.34 4.24
C VAL A 107 -0.86 -0.60 4.87
N LEU A 108 0.41 -0.24 4.74
CA LEU A 108 1.53 -0.88 5.40
C LEU A 108 1.95 0.00 6.58
N SER A 109 1.67 -0.45 7.79
CA SER A 109 2.16 0.18 9.02
C SER A 109 3.33 -0.64 9.56
N PHE A 110 4.39 0.03 9.97
CA PHE A 110 5.56 -0.63 10.55
C PHE A 110 6.06 0.11 11.77
N ARG A 111 6.63 -0.65 12.70
CA ARG A 111 7.15 -0.18 13.96
C ARG A 111 8.54 -0.77 14.21
N ASN A 112 9.47 0.06 14.63
CA ASN A 112 10.72 -0.37 15.22
C ASN A 112 10.61 -0.17 16.74
N TYR A 113 10.74 -1.23 17.52
CA TYR A 113 10.65 -1.19 18.98
C TYR A 113 11.77 -2.03 19.57
N GLU A 114 12.63 -1.42 20.38
CA GLU A 114 13.76 -2.08 21.05
C GLU A 114 14.69 -2.88 20.11
N GLY A 115 14.78 -2.45 18.85
CA GLY A 115 15.61 -3.11 17.84
C GLY A 115 14.90 -4.20 17.05
N ASP A 116 13.64 -4.51 17.38
CA ASP A 116 12.79 -5.42 16.61
C ASP A 116 11.90 -4.68 15.63
N PHE A 117 11.78 -5.23 14.42
CA PHE A 117 10.99 -4.67 13.33
C PHE A 117 9.68 -5.43 13.17
N PHE A 118 8.57 -4.72 13.32
CA PHE A 118 7.22 -5.24 13.16
C PHE A 118 6.53 -4.53 12.01
N TYR A 119 5.70 -5.25 11.27
CA TYR A 119 4.87 -4.66 10.22
C TYR A 119 3.49 -5.33 10.16
N THR A 120 2.52 -4.60 9.67
CA THR A 120 1.14 -5.06 9.44
C THR A 120 0.68 -4.55 8.07
N LEU A 121 -0.02 -5.41 7.33
CA LEU A 121 -0.66 -5.05 6.06
C LEU A 121 -2.17 -5.08 6.25
N LEU A 122 -2.81 -3.95 5.97
CA LEU A 122 -4.26 -3.83 5.89
C LEU A 122 -4.64 -3.61 4.43
N MET A 123 -5.41 -4.52 3.84
CA MET A 123 -5.90 -4.38 2.49
C MET A 123 -7.40 -4.06 2.51
N MET A 124 -7.78 -3.01 1.80
CA MET A 124 -9.15 -2.59 1.58
C MET A 124 -9.49 -2.70 0.10
N LEU A 125 -10.60 -3.38 -0.19
CA LEU A 125 -11.18 -3.48 -1.51
C LEU A 125 -12.46 -2.63 -1.54
N PHE A 126 -12.49 -1.65 -2.45
CA PHE A 126 -13.66 -0.82 -2.71
C PHE A 126 -14.37 -1.35 -3.96
N LEU A 127 -15.48 -2.05 -3.76
CA LEU A 127 -16.32 -2.53 -4.84
C LEU A 127 -17.33 -1.45 -5.24
N ASP A 128 -17.15 -0.85 -6.40
CA ASP A 128 -18.05 0.21 -6.90
C ASP A 128 -19.30 -0.34 -7.64
N ARG A 129 -19.53 -1.66 -7.68
CA ARG A 129 -20.71 -2.26 -8.37
C ARG A 129 -21.27 -3.53 -7.72
N LEU A 130 -22.14 -3.40 -6.71
CA LEU A 130 -23.30 -4.29 -6.60
C LEU A 130 -24.46 -3.65 -7.38
N ARG A 131 -24.60 -4.01 -8.66
CA ARG A 131 -25.83 -3.70 -9.42
C ARG A 131 -26.94 -4.65 -8.96
N LEU A 132 -27.66 -4.30 -7.91
CA LEU A 132 -28.94 -4.94 -7.64
C LEU A 132 -29.92 -4.46 -8.70
N CYS A 133 -30.23 -5.34 -9.65
CA CYS A 133 -31.26 -5.08 -10.66
C CYS A 133 -32.64 -5.23 -9.99
N GLY A 134 -33.06 -4.19 -9.26
CA GLY A 134 -34.44 -4.03 -8.79
C GLY A 134 -35.27 -3.31 -9.86
N ARG A 135 -36.53 -3.73 -10.05
CA ARG A 135 -37.47 -3.27 -11.09
C ARG A 135 -37.82 -1.76 -11.08
N SER A 136 -37.14 -0.94 -10.28
CA SER A 136 -37.40 0.48 -10.15
C SER A 136 -36.21 1.18 -9.49
N GLY A 137 -35.24 1.60 -10.32
CA GLY A 137 -34.09 2.42 -9.90
C GLY A 137 -32.77 1.66 -9.74
N ILE A 138 -31.71 2.22 -10.34
CA ILE A 138 -30.33 1.77 -10.11
C ILE A 138 -29.91 2.32 -8.74
N PHE A 139 -29.90 1.47 -7.70
CA PHE A 139 -29.22 1.78 -6.45
C PHE A 139 -27.75 1.37 -6.58
N GLN A 140 -26.84 2.34 -6.42
CA GLN A 140 -25.41 2.07 -6.35
C GLN A 140 -25.04 1.92 -4.87
N ILE A 141 -24.88 0.67 -4.41
CA ILE A 141 -24.39 0.37 -3.06
C ILE A 141 -22.88 0.22 -3.14
N ARG A 142 -22.15 1.07 -2.42
CA ARG A 142 -20.70 0.89 -2.17
C ARG A 142 -20.55 -0.13 -1.04
N SER A 143 -19.81 -1.20 -1.29
CA SER A 143 -19.46 -2.19 -0.26
C SER A 143 -17.96 -2.12 -0.02
N LEU A 144 -17.55 -2.04 1.25
CA LEU A 144 -16.15 -2.06 1.67
C LEU A 144 -15.82 -3.47 2.16
N LEU A 145 -14.86 -4.13 1.52
CA LEU A 145 -14.29 -5.37 2.05
C LEU A 145 -12.94 -5.05 2.70
N LEU A 146 -12.86 -5.27 4.02
CA LEU A 146 -11.63 -5.15 4.79
C LEU A 146 -10.99 -6.54 4.96
N PHE A 147 -9.73 -6.65 4.55
CA PHE A 147 -8.89 -7.82 4.77
C PHE A 147 -7.76 -7.45 5.71
N PHE A 148 -7.77 -8.05 6.90
CA PHE A 148 -6.67 -7.90 7.87
C PHE A 148 -5.63 -8.99 7.63
N TRP A 149 -4.38 -8.61 7.36
CA TRP A 149 -3.26 -9.54 7.26
C TRP A 149 -2.33 -9.37 8.46
N THR A 150 -2.43 -10.30 9.40
CA THR A 150 -1.42 -10.54 10.44
C THR A 150 -0.72 -11.86 10.14
N ARG A 151 0.51 -12.05 10.60
CA ARG A 151 1.44 -13.18 10.33
C ARG A 151 0.82 -14.60 10.50
N GLU A 152 -0.42 -14.73 10.97
CA GLU A 152 -1.05 -16.02 11.30
C GLU A 152 -2.46 -16.29 10.73
N ARG A 153 -3.17 -15.39 10.03
CA ARG A 153 -4.51 -15.70 9.43
C ARG A 153 -5.08 -14.56 8.57
N LEU A 154 -5.87 -14.93 7.55
CA LEU A 154 -6.80 -14.06 6.83
C LEU A 154 -8.13 -14.00 7.59
N PHE A 155 -8.57 -12.80 7.96
CA PHE A 155 -9.93 -12.57 8.46
C PHE A 155 -10.65 -11.60 7.51
N PRO A 156 -11.68 -12.04 6.77
CA PRO A 156 -12.58 -11.11 6.12
C PRO A 156 -13.45 -10.43 7.17
N ILE A 157 -13.44 -9.10 7.23
CA ILE A 157 -14.40 -8.32 8.00
C ILE A 157 -15.38 -7.72 7.00
N LEU A 158 -16.63 -8.20 7.02
CA LEU A 158 -17.74 -7.54 6.35
C LEU A 158 -18.18 -6.35 7.22
N VAL A 159 -18.10 -5.14 6.66
CA VAL A 159 -18.61 -3.89 7.26
C VAL A 159 -19.74 -3.35 6.40
#